data_AF-A0A368F3N7-F1
#
_entry.id   AF-A0A368F3N7-F1
#
_cell.length_a   1.000
_cell.length_b   1.000
_cell.length_c   1.000
_cell.angle_alpha   90.00
_cell.angle_beta   90.00
_cell.angle_gamma   90.00
#
_symmetry.space_group_name_H-M   'P 1'
#
loop_
_entity.id
_entity.type
_entity.pdbx_description
1 polymer ?
#
loop_
_entity_poly.entity_id
_entity_poly.type
_entity_poly.pdbx_seq_one_letter_code
_entity_poly.pdbx_strand_id
1 'polypeptide(L)'
;MGSEKYPFKGILSTIANRCMASGENGWTCQDLTAYTLNTVGSEGFFKVLPVYLDHVLSPMLTDSQFATEVHHISGEGEDAGVIYNEMQGLELKMSNLIRRADVAGRLKNLRETCNLEKVIFLKKTPS
;
A
#
# COMPACT_ATOMS: atom_id res chain seq x y z
N MET A 1 -5.96 -12.53 -3.47
CA MET A 1 -7.43 -12.40 -3.59
C MET A 1 -7.86 -12.74 -5.03
N GLY A 2 -9.15 -12.85 -5.30
CA GLY A 2 -9.68 -13.03 -6.66
C GLY A 2 -10.38 -11.77 -7.16
N SER A 3 -10.90 -11.81 -8.38
CA SER A 3 -11.69 -10.75 -9.02
C SER A 3 -13.11 -11.22 -9.33
N GLU A 4 -13.98 -10.34 -9.81
CA GLU A 4 -15.36 -10.71 -10.22
C GLU A 4 -15.38 -11.82 -11.28
N LYS A 5 -14.52 -11.74 -12.32
CA LYS A 5 -14.46 -12.80 -13.34
C LYS A 5 -13.63 -14.01 -12.91
N TYR A 6 -12.72 -13.82 -11.95
CA TYR A 6 -11.79 -14.86 -11.49
C TYR A 6 -11.81 -14.95 -9.95
N PRO A 7 -12.87 -15.53 -9.34
CA PRO A 7 -13.14 -15.43 -7.90
C PRO A 7 -12.26 -16.33 -7.02
N PHE A 8 -11.17 -16.88 -7.56
CA PHE A 8 -10.32 -17.84 -6.86
C PHE A 8 -9.04 -17.19 -6.33
N LYS A 9 -8.70 -17.44 -5.06
CA LYS A 9 -7.45 -16.94 -4.47
C LYS A 9 -6.23 -17.57 -5.17
N GLY A 10 -5.28 -16.73 -5.59
CA GLY A 10 -4.03 -17.18 -6.23
C GLY A 10 -4.15 -17.53 -7.72
N ILE A 11 -5.31 -17.27 -8.33
CA ILE A 11 -5.52 -17.54 -9.76
C ILE A 11 -4.66 -16.67 -10.67
N LEU A 12 -4.48 -15.39 -10.31
CA LEU A 12 -3.60 -14.48 -11.04
C LEU A 12 -2.17 -15.02 -11.11
N SER A 13 -1.60 -15.39 -9.95
CA SER A 13 -0.26 -15.98 -9.85
C SER A 13 -0.14 -17.26 -10.67
N THR A 14 -1.18 -18.10 -10.66
CA THR A 14 -1.19 -19.34 -11.43
C THR A 14 -1.17 -19.08 -12.94
N ILE A 15 -1.94 -18.10 -13.42
CA ILE A 15 -2.00 -17.72 -14.83
C ILE A 15 -0.70 -17.01 -15.24
N ALA A 16 -0.18 -16.13 -14.40
CA ALA A 16 1.08 -15.42 -14.62
C ALA A 16 2.25 -16.39 -14.74
N ASN A 17 2.37 -17.37 -13.84
CA ASN A 17 3.38 -18.43 -13.91
C ASN A 17 3.29 -19.24 -15.21
N ARG A 18 2.08 -19.56 -15.68
CA ARG A 18 1.87 -20.25 -16.97
C ARG A 18 2.28 -19.40 -18.18
N CYS A 19 2.25 -18.08 -18.06
CA CYS A 19 2.62 -17.14 -19.11
C CYS A 19 4.08 -16.69 -19.00
N MET A 20 4.92 -17.39 -18.22
CA MET A 20 6.32 -17.05 -17.98
C MET A 20 6.47 -15.61 -17.46
N ALA A 21 5.57 -15.19 -16.55
CA ALA A 21 5.74 -13.95 -15.82
C ALA A 21 6.93 -14.07 -14.88
N SER A 22 7.86 -13.12 -14.94
CA SER A 22 9.02 -13.09 -14.04
C SER A 22 8.69 -12.47 -12.69
N GLY A 23 7.47 -11.96 -12.51
CA GLY A 23 6.98 -11.41 -11.26
C GLY A 23 5.76 -10.50 -11.43
N GLU A 24 4.84 -10.64 -10.50
CA GLU A 24 3.76 -9.70 -10.22
C GLU A 24 4.10 -8.98 -8.91
N ASN A 25 4.02 -7.66 -8.89
CA ASN A 25 4.24 -6.90 -7.67
C ASN A 25 3.25 -5.74 -7.58
N GLY A 26 2.92 -5.35 -6.35
CA GLY A 26 2.15 -4.16 -6.05
C GLY A 26 2.79 -3.47 -4.86
N TRP A 27 3.04 -2.17 -4.94
CA TRP A 27 3.56 -1.40 -3.82
C TRP A 27 2.77 -0.13 -3.63
N THR A 28 2.62 0.25 -2.36
CA THR A 28 1.84 1.42 -1.95
C THR A 28 2.77 2.44 -1.29
N CYS A 29 2.82 3.63 -1.88
CA CYS A 29 3.31 4.85 -1.27
C CYS A 29 2.16 5.64 -0.63
N GLN A 30 2.48 6.79 -0.05
CA GLN A 30 1.51 7.59 0.70
C GLN A 30 0.38 8.17 -0.18
N ASP A 31 0.65 8.39 -1.46
CA ASP A 31 -0.23 9.03 -2.44
C ASP A 31 -0.47 8.18 -3.72
N LEU A 32 0.18 7.02 -3.82
CA LEU A 32 0.16 6.19 -5.01
C LEU A 32 0.20 4.71 -4.65
N THR A 33 -0.66 3.92 -5.29
CA THR A 33 -0.47 2.47 -5.39
C THR A 33 -0.07 2.12 -6.81
N ALA A 34 1.07 1.44 -6.95
CA ALA A 34 1.62 1.04 -8.24
C ALA A 34 1.60 -0.49 -8.37
N TYR A 35 1.20 -0.96 -9.54
CA TYR A 35 1.04 -2.37 -9.88
C TYR A 35 1.95 -2.68 -11.09
N THR A 36 2.85 -3.64 -10.93
CA THR A 36 3.82 -4.04 -11.97
C THR A 36 3.60 -5.49 -12.39
N LEU A 37 3.55 -5.72 -13.70
CA LEU A 37 3.49 -7.03 -14.32
C LEU A 37 4.66 -7.15 -15.30
N ASN A 38 5.54 -8.14 -15.10
CA ASN A 38 6.65 -8.40 -16.02
C ASN A 38 6.57 -9.82 -16.59
N THR A 39 6.72 -9.95 -17.90
CA THR A 39 6.64 -11.23 -18.64
C THR A 39 7.78 -11.36 -19.62
N VAL A 40 8.29 -12.59 -19.82
CA VAL A 40 9.42 -12.86 -20.73
C VAL A 40 9.08 -12.61 -22.21
N GLY A 41 7.79 -12.59 -22.60
CA GLY A 41 7.37 -12.31 -23.96
C GLY A 41 6.01 -11.62 -24.07
N SER A 42 5.75 -10.97 -25.22
CA SER A 42 4.51 -10.23 -25.48
C SER A 42 3.27 -11.12 -25.52
N GLU A 43 3.40 -12.36 -26.00
CA GLU A 43 2.28 -13.30 -26.07
C GLU A 43 1.76 -13.64 -24.66
N GLY A 44 2.66 -13.87 -23.70
CA GLY A 44 2.31 -14.08 -22.30
C GLY A 44 1.71 -12.83 -21.68
N PHE A 45 2.28 -11.66 -22.00
CA PHE A 45 1.76 -10.37 -21.54
C PHE A 45 0.29 -10.17 -21.92
N PHE A 46 -0.06 -10.32 -23.20
CA PHE A 46 -1.44 -10.10 -23.67
C PHE A 46 -2.44 -11.09 -23.08
N LYS A 47 -2.00 -12.30 -22.72
CA LYS A 47 -2.85 -13.30 -22.06
C LYS A 47 -3.12 -12.97 -20.59
N VAL A 48 -2.12 -12.45 -19.87
CA VAL A 48 -2.24 -12.10 -18.44
C VAL A 48 -2.91 -10.74 -18.24
N LEU A 49 -2.68 -9.78 -19.13
CA LEU A 49 -3.18 -8.41 -19.03
C LEU A 49 -4.68 -8.29 -18.70
N PRO A 50 -5.62 -8.95 -19.41
CA PRO A 50 -7.05 -8.82 -19.10
C PRO A 50 -7.40 -9.39 -17.72
N VAL A 51 -6.73 -10.46 -17.30
CA VAL A 51 -6.91 -11.05 -15.95
C VAL A 51 -6.37 -10.08 -14.89
N TYR A 52 -5.18 -9.53 -15.12
CA TYR A 52 -4.54 -8.57 -14.23
C TYR A 52 -5.39 -7.31 -14.04
N LEU A 53 -5.92 -6.75 -15.13
CA LEU A 53 -6.80 -5.58 -15.08
C LEU A 53 -8.11 -5.86 -14.34
N ASP A 54 -8.69 -7.05 -14.50
CA ASP A 54 -9.90 -7.43 -13.75
C ASP A 54 -9.64 -7.49 -12.24
N HIS A 55 -8.45 -7.95 -11.82
CA HIS A 55 -8.06 -7.95 -10.40
C HIS A 55 -7.80 -6.54 -9.83
N VAL A 56 -7.41 -5.57 -10.66
CA VAL A 56 -7.18 -4.18 -10.24
C VAL A 56 -8.48 -3.38 -10.24
N LEU A 57 -9.31 -3.53 -11.28
CA LEU A 57 -10.51 -2.70 -11.49
C LEU A 57 -11.77 -3.30 -10.85
N SER A 58 -11.87 -4.62 -10.77
CA SER A 58 -13.03 -5.35 -10.25
C SER A 58 -12.60 -6.44 -9.24
N PRO A 59 -11.86 -6.08 -8.16
CA PRO A 59 -11.47 -7.04 -7.13
C PRO A 59 -12.69 -7.56 -6.38
N MET A 60 -12.64 -8.83 -5.99
CA MET A 60 -13.62 -9.37 -5.05
C MET A 60 -13.20 -8.98 -3.63
N LEU A 61 -14.04 -8.20 -2.96
CA LEU A 61 -13.81 -7.66 -1.61
C LEU A 61 -14.88 -8.17 -0.64
N THR A 62 -14.82 -9.46 -0.29
CA THR A 62 -15.70 -10.02 0.73
C THR A 62 -15.20 -9.69 2.14
N ASP A 63 -16.11 -9.63 3.12
CA ASP A 63 -15.77 -9.35 4.51
C ASP A 63 -14.73 -10.32 5.08
N SER A 64 -14.80 -11.59 4.70
CA SER A 64 -13.83 -12.61 5.12
C SER A 64 -12.44 -12.39 4.52
N GLN A 65 -12.36 -11.92 3.27
CA GLN A 65 -11.09 -11.55 2.63
C GLN A 65 -10.50 -10.29 3.26
N PHE A 66 -11.33 -9.28 3.53
CA PHE A 66 -10.89 -8.08 4.24
C PHE A 66 -10.33 -8.41 5.62
N ALA A 67 -11.05 -9.22 6.41
CA ALA A 67 -10.62 -9.66 7.73
C ALA A 67 -9.27 -10.38 7.71
N THR A 68 -9.07 -11.27 6.73
CA THR A 68 -7.83 -12.06 6.62
C THR A 68 -6.64 -11.22 6.15
N GLU A 69 -6.84 -10.37 5.15
CA GLU A 69 -5.75 -9.58 4.56
C GLU A 69 -5.42 -8.35 5.41
N VAL A 70 -6.41 -7.64 5.96
CA VAL A 70 -6.20 -6.39 6.70
C VAL A 70 -6.00 -6.65 8.18
N HIS A 71 -7.08 -6.96 8.89
CA HIS A 71 -7.09 -7.14 10.34
C HIS A 71 -8.34 -7.88 10.82
N HIS A 72 -8.16 -8.79 11.78
CA HIS A 72 -9.22 -9.43 12.56
C HIS A 72 -8.68 -9.89 13.92
N ILE A 73 -9.58 -10.23 14.83
CA ILE A 73 -9.24 -10.92 16.07
C ILE A 73 -9.35 -12.43 15.84
N SER A 74 -8.28 -13.17 16.14
CA SER A 74 -8.23 -14.63 15.99
C SER A 74 -9.11 -15.34 17.02
N GLY A 75 -9.32 -16.65 16.84
CA GLY A 75 -10.08 -17.47 17.80
C GLY A 75 -9.47 -17.53 19.21
N GLU A 76 -8.18 -17.20 19.34
CA GLU A 76 -7.45 -17.14 20.61
C GLU A 76 -7.46 -15.71 21.22
N GLY A 77 -8.13 -14.75 20.58
CA GLY A 77 -8.22 -13.37 21.05
C GLY A 77 -7.05 -12.46 20.66
N GLU A 78 -6.21 -12.87 19.71
CA GLU A 78 -5.03 -12.12 19.28
C GLU A 78 -5.31 -11.30 17.99
N ASP A 79 -4.66 -10.14 17.85
CA ASP A 79 -4.68 -9.35 16.62
C ASP A 79 -3.96 -10.09 15.47
N ALA A 80 -4.66 -10.32 14.37
CA ALA A 80 -4.15 -11.04 13.21
C ALA A 80 -4.51 -10.32 11.90
N GLY A 81 -3.71 -10.54 10.86
CA GLY A 81 -3.93 -9.97 9.53
C GLY A 81 -2.61 -9.87 8.76
N VAL A 82 -2.65 -10.07 7.44
CA VAL A 82 -1.44 -10.04 6.60
C VAL A 82 -0.79 -8.64 6.67
N ILE A 83 -1.55 -7.60 6.38
CA ILE A 83 -1.08 -6.21 6.38
C ILE A 83 -0.76 -5.75 7.80
N TYR A 84 -1.57 -6.13 8.80
CA TYR A 84 -1.28 -5.82 10.20
C TYR A 84 0.11 -6.33 10.62
N ASN A 85 0.41 -7.60 10.33
CA ASN A 85 1.70 -8.20 10.66
C ASN A 85 2.86 -7.57 9.88
N GLU A 86 2.65 -7.25 8.60
CA GLU A 86 3.66 -6.56 7.79
C GLU A 86 3.98 -5.16 8.33
N MET A 87 2.94 -4.39 8.68
CA MET A 87 3.09 -3.03 9.20
C MET A 87 3.72 -3.02 10.59
N GLN A 88 3.38 -3.97 11.47
CA GLN A 88 4.09 -4.13 12.75
C GLN A 88 5.59 -4.37 12.53
N GLY A 89 5.95 -5.25 11.60
CA GLY A 89 7.35 -5.51 11.25
C GLY A 89 8.07 -4.27 10.67
N LEU A 90 7.35 -3.41 9.93
CA LEU A 90 7.89 -2.18 9.38
C LEU A 90 8.01 -1.05 10.41
N GLU A 91 7.03 -0.90 11.31
CA GLU A 91 7.05 0.14 12.35
C GLU A 91 8.21 -0.06 13.33
N LEU A 92 8.59 -1.31 13.60
CA LEU A 92 9.71 -1.64 14.49
C LEU A 92 11.09 -1.37 13.86
N LYS A 93 11.17 -1.04 12.56
CA LYS A 93 12.44 -0.71 11.92
C LYS A 93 12.92 0.67 12.38
N MET A 94 14.16 0.72 12.87
CA MET A 94 14.79 1.95 13.40
C MET A 94 14.71 3.14 12.42
N SER A 95 14.90 2.91 11.12
CA SER A 95 14.79 3.96 10.09
C SER A 95 13.39 4.59 10.03
N ASN A 96 12.33 3.79 10.21
CA ASN A 96 10.96 4.25 10.21
C ASN A 96 10.61 5.00 11.50
N LEU A 97 11.12 4.55 12.64
CA LEU A 97 10.98 5.25 13.92
C LEU A 97 11.61 6.65 13.85
N ILE A 98 12.84 6.74 13.33
CA ILE A 98 13.55 8.02 13.15
C ILE A 98 12.77 8.94 12.18
N ARG A 99 12.30 8.41 11.04
CA ARG A 99 11.52 9.19 10.08
C ARG A 99 10.24 9.76 10.69
N ARG A 100 9.51 8.98 11.50
CA ARG A 100 8.30 9.44 12.20
C ARG A 100 8.62 10.55 13.20
N ALA A 101 9.70 10.39 13.96
CA ALA A 101 10.15 11.41 14.92
C ALA A 101 10.53 12.72 14.22
N ASP A 102 11.27 12.66 13.10
CA ASP A 102 11.63 13.84 12.31
C ASP A 102 10.40 14.54 11.73
N VAL A 103 9.48 13.81 11.11
CA VAL A 103 8.23 14.38 10.56
C VAL A 103 7.38 15.02 11.67
N ALA A 104 7.23 14.36 12.82
CA ALA A 104 6.51 14.92 13.96
C ALA A 104 7.17 16.21 14.47
N GLY A 105 8.51 16.24 14.56
CA GLY A 105 9.28 17.43 14.93
C GLY A 105 9.11 18.58 13.94
N ARG A 106 9.20 18.31 12.63
CA ARG A 106 8.98 19.32 11.59
C ARG A 106 7.57 19.91 11.62
N LEU A 107 6.55 19.08 11.80
CA LEU A 107 5.16 19.54 11.90
C LEU A 107 4.94 20.42 13.14
N LYS A 108 5.55 20.06 14.28
CA LYS A 108 5.53 20.89 15.48
C LYS A 108 6.22 22.24 15.24
N ASN A 109 7.41 22.22 14.65
CA ASN A 109 8.15 23.44 14.30
C ASN A 109 7.34 24.33 13.35
N LEU A 110 6.71 23.78 12.31
CA LEU A 110 5.85 24.53 11.38
C LEU A 110 4.66 25.18 12.11
N ARG A 111 3.99 24.48 13.02
CA ARG A 111 2.89 25.05 13.82
C ARG A 111 3.34 26.19 14.72
N GLU A 112 4.53 26.09 15.31
CA GLU A 112 5.07 27.09 16.24
C GLU A 112 5.71 28.30 15.52
N THR A 113 6.24 28.10 14.31
CA THR A 113 6.95 29.13 13.53
C THR A 113 6.06 29.83 12.52
N CYS A 114 5.12 29.13 11.88
CA CYS A 114 4.17 29.69 10.92
C CYS A 114 2.82 30.00 11.58
N ASN A 115 2.82 30.84 12.62
CA ASN A 115 1.58 31.39 13.17
C ASN A 115 1.28 32.78 12.55
N LEU A 116 0.00 33.15 12.50
CA LEU A 116 -0.47 34.38 11.84
C LEU A 116 0.20 35.63 12.44
N GLU A 117 0.45 35.62 13.75
CA GLU A 117 1.11 36.72 14.48
C GLU A 117 2.55 36.95 14.00
N LYS A 118 3.37 35.90 13.84
CA LYS A 118 4.74 36.00 13.33
C LYS A 118 4.78 36.37 11.85
N VAL A 119 3.83 35.89 11.05
CA VAL A 119 3.71 36.26 9.62
C VAL A 119 3.34 37.73 9.45
N ILE A 120 2.45 38.26 10.30
CA ILE A 120 2.11 39.70 10.32
C ILE A 120 3.30 40.53 10.81
N PHE A 121 4.04 40.04 11.81
CA PHE A 121 5.23 40.72 12.34
C PHE A 121 6.34 40.87 11.28
N LEU A 122 6.64 39.80 10.52
CA LEU A 122 7.63 39.82 9.44
C LEU A 122 7.23 40.74 8.27
N LYS A 123 5.93 40.98 8.04
CA LYS A 123 5.45 41.95 7.04
C LYS A 123 5.50 43.41 7.50
N LYS A 124 5.71 43.68 8.79
CA LYS A 124 5.71 45.03 9.37
C LYS A 124 7.10 45.61 9.64
N THR A 125 8.17 44.83 9.48
CA THR A 125 9.55 45.34 9.53
C THR A 125 9.97 45.89 8.16
N PRO A 126 10.11 47.22 7.98
CA PRO A 126 10.69 47.78 6.77
C PRO A 126 12.20 47.49 6.73
N SER A 127 12.68 47.12 5.53
CA SER A 127 14.09 47.09 5.15
C SER A 127 14.77 48.44 5.27
#